data_AF-K1U2F4-F1
#
_entry.id   AF-K1U2F4-F1
#
_cell.length_a   1.000
_cell.length_b   1.000
_cell.length_c   1.000
_cell.angle_alpha   90.00
_cell.angle_beta   90.00
_cell.angle_gamma   90.00
#
_symmetry.space_group_name_H-M   'P 1'
#
loop_
_entity.id
_entity.type
_entity.pdbx_description
1 polymer ?
#
loop_
_entity_poly.entity_id
_entity_poly.type
_entity_poly.pdbx_seq_one_letter_code
_entity_poly.pdbx_strand_id
1 'polypeptide(L)'
;NPNRSVLELAEACSEYKDRVNAVASWDVVPYILNYRRSELPVDFRSPHRVSKQVRNDSVTLNRALKTLMEKHPKLLFVEFCETDYYGHHGKWQEYLNAAHQNDQFIRQLWKCCQQDPFYKGNTTFLITCDHGRGESLGVHANRGEVDSKASWTEHGKEIKGSNQTWLVAFGKDIQHLGEMEGGRTIYTKQVAPTIASILKVPFTNDDN
;
A
#
# COMPACT_ATOMS: atom_id res chain seq x y z
N ASN A 1 -17.38 0.37 4.78
CA ASN A 1 -17.07 0.33 3.34
C ASN A 1 -18.04 -0.63 2.65
N PRO A 2 -19.01 -0.13 1.85
CA PRO A 2 -19.95 -0.98 1.14
C PRO A 2 -19.31 -1.72 -0.04
N ASN A 3 -18.25 -1.16 -0.64
CA ASN A 3 -17.61 -1.70 -1.84
C ASN A 3 -16.78 -2.93 -1.50
N ARG A 4 -16.75 -3.92 -2.42
CA ARG A 4 -15.89 -5.10 -2.30
C ARG A 4 -14.50 -4.77 -2.84
N SER A 5 -13.47 -5.09 -2.07
CA SER A 5 -12.08 -4.88 -2.53
C SER A 5 -11.68 -5.97 -3.53
N VAL A 6 -10.66 -5.73 -4.35
CA VAL A 6 -10.10 -6.79 -5.23
C VAL A 6 -9.56 -7.98 -4.43
N LEU A 7 -9.11 -7.76 -3.19
CA LEU A 7 -8.70 -8.83 -2.26
C LEU A 7 -9.90 -9.72 -1.88
N GLU A 8 -11.05 -9.10 -1.60
CA GLU A 8 -12.30 -9.81 -1.29
C GLU A 8 -12.87 -10.54 -2.52
N LEU A 9 -12.71 -9.97 -3.72
CA LEU A 9 -13.08 -10.64 -4.96
C LEU A 9 -12.19 -11.86 -5.22
N ALA A 10 -10.89 -11.74 -4.98
CA ALA A 10 -9.96 -12.85 -5.07
C ALA A 10 -10.29 -13.95 -4.06
N GLU A 11 -10.49 -13.61 -2.78
CA GLU A 11 -10.82 -14.58 -1.72
C GLU A 11 -12.11 -15.36 -2.01
N ALA A 12 -13.08 -14.74 -2.69
CA ALA A 12 -14.32 -15.39 -3.12
C ALA A 12 -14.14 -16.37 -4.30
N CYS A 13 -13.01 -16.31 -5.02
CA CYS A 13 -12.71 -17.20 -6.14
C CYS A 13 -11.99 -18.46 -5.65
N SER A 14 -12.39 -19.64 -6.14
CA SER A 14 -11.82 -20.92 -5.73
C SER A 14 -10.31 -21.04 -5.91
N GLU A 15 -9.75 -20.33 -6.90
CA GLU A 15 -8.32 -20.33 -7.20
C GLU A 15 -7.46 -19.65 -6.11
N TYR A 16 -8.03 -18.69 -5.38
CA TYR A 16 -7.35 -17.84 -4.40
C TYR A 16 -7.88 -17.96 -2.99
N LYS A 17 -9.02 -18.66 -2.80
CA LYS A 17 -9.61 -18.92 -1.49
C LYS A 17 -8.57 -19.49 -0.51
N ASP A 18 -8.54 -18.95 0.70
CA ASP A 18 -7.58 -19.23 1.78
C ASP A 18 -6.12 -18.94 1.41
N ARG A 19 -5.88 -18.18 0.33
CA ARG A 19 -4.55 -17.80 -0.19
C ARG A 19 -4.40 -16.29 -0.38
N VAL A 20 -5.33 -15.48 0.16
CA VAL A 20 -5.22 -14.03 0.23
C VAL A 20 -4.86 -13.59 1.65
N ASN A 21 -3.84 -12.73 1.79
CA ASN A 21 -3.43 -12.18 3.08
C ASN A 21 -3.21 -10.67 2.99
N ALA A 22 -3.38 -9.99 4.11
CA ALA A 22 -3.04 -8.58 4.25
C ALA A 22 -2.20 -8.35 5.52
N VAL A 23 -1.21 -7.47 5.42
CA VAL A 23 -0.31 -7.09 6.51
C VAL A 23 -0.18 -5.56 6.48
N ALA A 24 -0.58 -4.87 7.55
CA ALA A 24 -0.73 -3.41 7.52
C ALA A 24 -0.14 -2.74 8.76
N SER A 25 0.45 -1.57 8.57
CA SER A 25 0.93 -0.72 9.66
C SER A 25 -0.20 0.07 10.32
N TRP A 26 -1.18 0.52 9.53
CA TRP A 26 -2.29 1.33 10.00
C TRP A 26 -3.49 0.48 10.46
N ASP A 27 -3.95 0.72 11.70
CA ASP A 27 -5.01 -0.06 12.34
C ASP A 27 -6.42 0.14 11.74
N VAL A 28 -6.56 1.05 10.77
CA VAL A 28 -7.80 1.30 10.03
C VAL A 28 -7.93 0.38 8.80
N VAL A 29 -6.82 -0.14 8.27
CA VAL A 29 -6.82 -1.04 7.09
C VAL A 29 -7.79 -2.22 7.21
N PRO A 30 -7.91 -2.92 8.36
CA PRO A 30 -8.91 -3.99 8.51
C PRO A 30 -10.36 -3.53 8.22
N TYR A 31 -10.71 -2.30 8.57
CA TYR A 31 -12.04 -1.74 8.32
C TYR A 31 -12.22 -1.31 6.86
N ILE A 32 -11.15 -0.81 6.22
CA ILE A 32 -11.12 -0.50 4.79
C ILE A 32 -11.35 -1.78 3.97
N LEU A 33 -10.67 -2.86 4.35
CA LEU A 33 -10.81 -4.19 3.74
C LEU A 33 -12.06 -4.95 4.20
N ASN A 34 -12.86 -4.35 5.08
CA ASN A 34 -14.07 -4.93 5.64
C ASN A 34 -13.85 -6.38 6.13
N TYR A 35 -12.82 -6.60 6.95
CA TYR A 35 -12.32 -7.93 7.31
C TYR A 35 -13.37 -8.90 7.90
N ARG A 36 -14.48 -8.37 8.45
CA ARG A 36 -15.61 -9.19 8.91
C ARG A 36 -16.44 -9.77 7.77
N ARG A 37 -16.70 -8.97 6.72
CA ARG A 37 -17.44 -9.42 5.54
C ARG A 37 -16.53 -10.22 4.61
N SER A 38 -15.31 -9.74 4.40
CA SER A 38 -14.37 -10.35 3.48
C SER A 38 -13.69 -11.59 4.05
N GLU A 39 -13.76 -11.81 5.36
CA GLU A 39 -13.08 -12.88 6.10
C GLU A 39 -11.55 -12.91 5.88
N LEU A 40 -11.00 -11.82 5.33
CA LEU A 40 -9.59 -11.72 5.01
C LEU A 40 -8.74 -11.74 6.29
N PRO A 41 -7.70 -12.59 6.36
CA PRO A 41 -6.72 -12.51 7.42
C PRO A 41 -5.86 -11.25 7.28
N VAL A 42 -6.09 -10.27 8.17
CA VAL A 42 -5.34 -9.01 8.24
C VAL A 42 -4.46 -8.97 9.50
N ASP A 43 -3.13 -8.93 9.35
CA ASP A 43 -2.15 -8.77 10.44
C ASP A 43 -1.74 -7.29 10.59
N PHE A 44 -2.21 -6.65 11.66
CA PHE A 44 -1.99 -5.21 11.92
C PHE A 44 -1.66 -4.85 13.37
N ARG A 45 -1.90 -5.75 14.33
CA ARG A 45 -1.72 -5.44 15.76
C ARG A 45 -0.27 -5.63 16.19
N SER A 46 0.25 -4.67 16.95
CA SER A 46 1.59 -4.75 17.54
C SER A 46 1.71 -3.85 18.78
N PRO A 47 2.47 -4.25 19.82
CA PRO A 47 2.87 -3.32 20.87
C PRO A 47 3.97 -2.34 20.41
N HIS A 48 4.76 -2.69 19.39
CA HIS A 48 5.78 -1.82 18.81
C HIS A 48 5.16 -0.91 17.75
N ARG A 49 5.04 0.38 18.10
CA ARG A 49 4.26 1.35 17.34
C ARG A 49 4.79 2.77 17.50
N VAL A 50 4.64 3.57 16.43
CA VAL A 50 4.99 4.99 16.42
C VAL A 50 3.84 5.86 16.94
N SER A 51 2.60 5.36 16.90
CA SER A 51 1.41 6.00 17.46
C SER A 51 0.42 4.96 17.99
N LYS A 52 -0.73 5.40 18.54
CA LYS A 52 -1.80 4.47 18.94
C LYS A 52 -2.34 3.65 17.76
N GLN A 53 -2.30 4.20 16.55
CA GLN A 53 -2.94 3.63 15.35
C GLN A 53 -1.93 3.07 14.33
N VAL A 54 -0.66 3.44 14.43
CA VAL A 54 0.37 3.09 13.45
C VAL A 54 1.46 2.29 14.12
N ARG A 55 1.57 0.99 13.77
CA ARG A 55 2.70 0.15 14.20
C ARG A 55 3.96 0.46 13.38
N ASN A 56 5.12 0.03 13.88
CA ASN A 56 6.37 0.26 13.15
C ASN A 56 6.39 -0.50 11.82
N ASP A 57 6.86 0.13 10.74
CA ASP A 57 6.91 -0.48 9.40
C ASP A 57 7.85 -1.69 9.36
N SER A 58 8.92 -1.70 10.18
CA SER A 58 9.79 -2.87 10.34
C SER A 58 9.07 -4.10 10.89
N VAL A 59 8.03 -3.92 11.73
CA VAL A 59 7.18 -5.02 12.18
C VAL A 59 6.31 -5.51 11.04
N THR A 60 5.72 -4.60 10.25
CA THR A 60 4.95 -4.95 9.04
C THR A 60 5.79 -5.77 8.07
N LEU A 61 7.03 -5.36 7.79
CA LEU A 61 7.94 -6.13 6.94
C LEU A 61 8.14 -7.54 7.49
N ASN A 62 8.50 -7.68 8.77
CA ASN A 62 8.75 -9.00 9.37
C ASN A 62 7.52 -9.90 9.31
N ARG A 63 6.32 -9.34 9.49
CA ARG A 63 5.04 -10.07 9.36
C ARG A 63 4.74 -10.45 7.92
N ALA A 64 5.05 -9.59 6.95
CA ALA A 64 4.90 -9.87 5.54
C ALA A 64 5.86 -10.99 5.08
N LEU A 65 7.14 -10.91 5.45
CA LEU A 65 8.12 -11.97 5.17
C LEU A 65 7.70 -13.30 5.79
N LYS A 66 7.28 -13.30 7.06
CA LYS A 66 6.75 -14.50 7.73
C LYS A 66 5.54 -15.07 6.99
N THR A 67 4.62 -14.21 6.56
CA THR A 67 3.43 -14.62 5.79
C THR A 67 3.82 -15.27 4.47
N LEU A 68 4.79 -14.68 3.74
CA LEU A 68 5.30 -15.25 2.49
C LEU A 68 5.86 -16.65 2.70
N MET A 69 6.70 -16.84 3.73
CA MET A 69 7.40 -18.10 4.01
C MET A 69 6.52 -19.21 4.61
N GLU A 70 5.52 -18.86 5.42
CA GLU A 70 4.72 -19.86 6.15
C GLU A 70 3.42 -20.23 5.43
N LYS A 71 2.81 -19.27 4.73
CA LYS A 71 1.46 -19.44 4.15
C LYS A 71 1.47 -19.59 2.64
N HIS A 72 2.55 -19.20 1.99
CA HIS A 72 2.64 -19.13 0.53
C HIS A 72 1.41 -18.47 -0.15
N PRO A 73 0.94 -17.28 0.27
CA PRO A 73 -0.23 -16.65 -0.35
C PRO A 73 -0.07 -16.49 -1.87
N LYS A 74 -1.18 -16.59 -2.62
CA LYS A 74 -1.22 -16.22 -4.04
C LYS A 74 -1.49 -14.73 -4.25
N LEU A 75 -1.96 -14.03 -3.22
CA LEU A 75 -2.10 -12.58 -3.19
C LEU A 75 -1.78 -12.05 -1.78
N LEU A 76 -0.81 -11.14 -1.69
CA LEU A 76 -0.42 -10.49 -0.44
C LEU A 76 -0.51 -8.97 -0.58
N PHE A 77 -1.29 -8.34 0.28
CA PHE A 77 -1.31 -6.89 0.46
C PHE A 77 -0.39 -6.49 1.62
N VAL A 78 0.50 -5.53 1.38
CA VAL A 78 1.39 -4.97 2.41
C VAL A 78 1.23 -3.45 2.42
N GLU A 79 0.94 -2.87 3.59
CA GLU A 79 0.80 -1.43 3.78
C GLU A 79 1.78 -0.93 4.84
N PHE A 80 2.55 0.10 4.45
CA PHE A 80 3.51 0.82 5.29
C PHE A 80 3.00 2.25 5.49
N CYS A 81 3.18 2.82 6.69
CA CYS A 81 2.51 4.05 7.10
C CYS A 81 3.43 5.10 7.71
N GLU A 82 4.70 4.78 8.01
CA GLU A 82 5.57 5.72 8.73
C GLU A 82 5.88 6.99 7.92
N THR A 83 5.95 6.90 6.59
CA THR A 83 6.02 8.10 5.73
C THR A 83 4.78 8.97 5.86
N ASP A 84 3.60 8.37 6.07
CA ASP A 84 2.42 9.17 6.33
C ASP A 84 2.50 9.85 7.72
N TYR A 85 2.79 9.04 8.74
CA TYR A 85 2.89 9.51 10.12
C TYR A 85 3.91 10.65 10.28
N TYR A 86 5.15 10.47 9.82
CA TYR A 86 6.19 11.49 9.98
C TYR A 86 5.92 12.75 9.14
N GLY A 87 5.23 12.59 8.01
CA GLY A 87 4.81 13.74 7.21
C GLY A 87 3.83 14.64 7.92
N HIS A 88 2.78 14.08 8.53
CA HIS A 88 1.84 14.85 9.36
C HIS A 88 2.49 15.57 10.54
N HIS A 89 3.63 15.07 11.02
CA HIS A 89 4.35 15.65 12.16
C HIS A 89 5.45 16.64 11.76
N GLY A 90 5.61 16.94 10.46
CA GLY A 90 6.65 17.86 9.97
C GLY A 90 8.07 17.33 10.16
N LYS A 91 8.22 16.02 10.38
CA LYS A 91 9.50 15.36 10.66
C LYS A 91 10.22 14.98 9.39
N TRP A 92 10.81 15.98 8.72
CA TRP A 92 11.42 15.82 7.39
C TRP A 92 12.49 14.73 7.34
N GLN A 93 13.40 14.70 8.32
CA GLN A 93 14.46 13.70 8.34
C GLN A 93 13.91 12.28 8.54
N GLU A 94 12.98 12.09 9.47
CA GLU A 94 12.34 10.80 9.71
C GLU A 94 11.46 10.37 8.53
N TYR A 95 10.80 11.31 7.84
CA TYR A 95 10.06 11.06 6.60
C TYR A 95 10.98 10.49 5.51
N LEU A 96 12.13 11.13 5.25
CA LEU A 96 13.12 10.64 4.29
C LEU A 96 13.72 9.30 4.71
N ASN A 97 14.00 9.13 6.00
CA ASN A 97 14.52 7.87 6.53
C ASN A 97 13.51 6.73 6.37
N ALA A 98 12.22 6.99 6.61
CA ALA A 98 11.14 6.01 6.42
C ALA A 98 10.98 5.65 4.94
N ALA A 99 11.04 6.63 4.03
CA ALA A 99 11.00 6.36 2.59
C ALA A 99 12.18 5.48 2.15
N HIS A 100 13.40 5.76 2.62
CA HIS A 100 14.58 4.95 2.33
C HIS A 100 14.47 3.53 2.92
N GLN A 101 13.92 3.39 4.13
CA GLN A 101 13.67 2.08 4.73
C GLN A 101 12.63 1.28 3.95
N ASN A 102 11.54 1.91 3.52
CA ASN A 102 10.51 1.26 2.72
C ASN A 102 11.06 0.74 1.37
N ASP A 103 11.97 1.46 0.71
CA ASP A 103 12.71 0.94 -0.46
C ASP A 103 13.50 -0.34 -0.13
N GLN A 104 14.22 -0.34 0.99
CA GLN A 104 14.94 -1.53 1.47
C GLN A 104 14.00 -2.69 1.84
N PHE A 105 12.81 -2.39 2.36
CA PHE A 105 11.78 -3.38 2.71
C PHE A 105 11.19 -4.02 1.47
N ILE A 106 10.88 -3.23 0.44
CA ILE A 106 10.45 -3.72 -0.88
C ILE A 106 11.52 -4.64 -1.46
N ARG A 107 12.80 -4.25 -1.38
CA ARG A 107 13.92 -5.11 -1.82
C ARG A 107 13.97 -6.44 -1.06
N GLN A 108 13.70 -6.45 0.24
CA GLN A 108 13.68 -7.68 1.05
C GLN A 108 12.50 -8.59 0.67
N LEU A 109 11.31 -8.04 0.49
CA LEU A 109 10.15 -8.79 0.00
C LEU A 109 10.41 -9.42 -1.37
N TRP A 110 10.98 -8.64 -2.31
CA TRP A 110 11.37 -9.16 -3.61
C TRP A 110 12.39 -10.28 -3.50
N LYS A 111 13.46 -10.11 -2.71
CA LYS A 111 14.48 -11.15 -2.49
C LYS A 111 13.88 -12.43 -1.91
N CYS A 112 12.96 -12.32 -0.95
CA CYS A 112 12.23 -13.45 -0.40
C CYS A 112 11.48 -14.22 -1.50
N CYS A 113 10.71 -13.52 -2.35
CA CYS A 113 10.04 -14.12 -3.50
C CYS A 113 11.02 -14.75 -4.51
N GLN A 114 12.22 -14.19 -4.73
CA GLN A 114 13.19 -14.76 -5.66
C GLN A 114 13.92 -16.00 -5.13
N GLN A 115 13.91 -16.22 -3.82
CA GLN A 115 14.57 -17.37 -3.17
C GLN A 115 13.67 -18.60 -3.09
N ASP A 116 12.36 -18.41 -3.24
CA ASP A 116 11.36 -19.47 -3.13
C ASP A 116 10.85 -19.89 -4.51
N PRO A 117 10.95 -21.18 -4.89
CA PRO A 117 10.46 -21.70 -6.17
C PRO A 117 8.96 -21.46 -6.42
N PHE A 118 8.14 -21.32 -5.39
CA PHE A 118 6.71 -21.02 -5.54
C PHE A 118 6.48 -19.63 -6.15
N TYR A 119 7.33 -18.65 -5.81
CA TYR A 119 7.19 -17.25 -6.20
C TYR A 119 8.12 -16.84 -7.34
N LYS A 120 9.31 -17.43 -7.43
CA LYS A 120 10.37 -17.02 -8.36
C LYS A 120 9.90 -17.11 -9.81
N GLY A 121 10.02 -16.01 -10.55
CA GLY A 121 9.54 -15.92 -11.93
C GLY A 121 8.01 -15.99 -12.09
N ASN A 122 7.27 -16.03 -10.97
CA ASN A 122 5.82 -16.21 -10.95
C ASN A 122 5.09 -15.11 -10.15
N THR A 123 5.79 -14.07 -9.69
CA THR A 123 5.24 -13.00 -8.85
C THR A 123 5.29 -11.66 -9.55
N THR A 124 4.20 -10.89 -9.45
CA THR A 124 4.09 -9.50 -9.90
C THR A 124 4.03 -8.58 -8.68
N PHE A 125 4.82 -7.51 -8.70
CA PHE A 125 4.78 -6.43 -7.71
C PHE A 125 4.09 -5.22 -8.32
N LEU A 126 3.10 -4.69 -7.61
CA LEU A 126 2.47 -3.40 -7.87
C LEU A 126 2.61 -2.54 -6.62
N ILE A 127 3.23 -1.38 -6.76
CA ILE A 127 3.59 -0.50 -5.64
C ILE A 127 3.10 0.90 -5.95
N THR A 128 2.35 1.49 -5.04
CA THR A 128 1.76 2.82 -5.20
C THR A 128 1.47 3.44 -3.84
N CYS A 129 0.98 4.67 -3.85
CA CYS A 129 0.46 5.36 -2.67
C CYS A 129 -1.05 5.58 -2.84
N ASP A 130 -1.78 5.63 -1.73
CA ASP A 130 -3.19 5.98 -1.70
C ASP A 130 -3.42 7.48 -1.93
N HIS A 131 -2.48 8.32 -1.50
CA HIS A 131 -2.42 9.74 -1.80
C HIS A 131 -0.98 10.27 -1.89
N GLY A 132 -0.85 11.49 -2.37
CA GLY A 132 0.39 12.25 -2.35
C GLY A 132 0.48 13.20 -1.18
N ARG A 133 1.41 14.13 -1.31
CA ARG A 133 1.62 15.30 -0.44
C ARG A 133 1.53 16.53 -1.32
N GLY A 134 0.93 17.62 -0.84
CA GLY A 134 0.65 18.78 -1.68
C GLY A 134 1.20 20.08 -1.13
N GLU A 135 0.81 21.19 -1.76
CA GLU A 135 1.13 22.54 -1.31
C GLU A 135 0.04 22.98 -0.31
N SER A 136 0.29 22.79 0.99
CA SER A 136 -0.51 23.42 2.04
C SER A 136 -0.05 24.88 2.24
N LEU A 137 -0.95 25.74 2.73
CA LEU A 137 -0.64 27.13 3.08
C LEU A 137 0.27 27.25 4.34
N GLY A 138 0.96 26.17 4.72
CA GLY A 138 1.74 26.08 5.95
C GLY A 138 0.90 25.91 7.20
N VAL A 139 -0.43 25.92 7.10
CA VAL A 139 -1.31 25.66 8.24
C VAL A 139 -1.20 24.17 8.58
N HIS A 140 -0.55 23.85 9.70
CA HIS A 140 -0.69 22.53 10.29
C HIS A 140 -2.16 22.33 10.68
N ALA A 141 -2.88 21.43 10.01
CA ALA A 141 -4.30 21.18 10.26
C ALA A 141 -4.56 20.78 11.73
N ASN A 142 -3.53 20.25 12.39
CA ASN A 142 -3.58 19.76 13.76
C ASN A 142 -2.97 20.71 14.82
N ARG A 143 -2.37 21.85 14.43
CA ARG A 143 -1.73 22.79 15.39
C ARG A 143 -2.20 24.24 15.29
N GLY A 144 -2.83 24.63 14.18
CA GLY A 144 -3.26 26.02 13.96
C GLY A 144 -2.11 27.02 13.76
N GLU A 145 -0.88 26.52 13.69
CA GLU A 145 0.32 27.31 13.40
C GLU A 145 0.59 27.30 11.89
N VAL A 146 0.97 28.46 11.34
CA VAL A 146 1.36 28.61 9.94
C VAL A 146 2.88 28.51 9.84
N ASP A 147 3.39 27.37 9.37
CA ASP A 147 4.77 27.20 8.93
C ASP A 147 4.80 27.13 7.39
N SER A 148 5.22 28.22 6.76
CA SER A 148 5.37 28.30 5.29
C SER A 148 6.37 27.28 4.71
N LYS A 149 7.14 26.56 5.53
CA LYS A 149 8.02 25.45 5.14
C LYS A 149 7.39 24.06 5.34
N ALA A 150 6.20 23.98 5.95
CA ALA A 150 5.45 22.76 6.19
C ALA A 150 4.36 22.50 5.14
N SER A 151 4.49 23.09 3.93
CA SER A 151 3.51 22.90 2.85
C SER A 151 3.22 21.42 2.56
N TRP A 152 4.22 20.57 2.72
CA TRP A 152 4.19 19.13 2.46
C TRP A 152 3.55 18.28 3.57
N THR A 153 3.18 18.80 4.75
CA THR A 153 2.76 17.95 5.88
C THR A 153 1.30 17.50 5.83
N GLU A 154 0.55 17.98 4.84
CA GLU A 154 -0.89 17.73 4.72
C GLU A 154 -1.25 17.10 3.38
N HIS A 155 -2.44 16.52 3.34
CA HIS A 155 -3.08 15.99 2.14
C HIS A 155 -4.60 16.09 2.26
N GLY A 156 -5.31 15.95 1.15
CA GLY A 156 -6.77 16.01 1.11
C GLY A 156 -7.30 16.80 -0.08
N LYS A 157 -8.62 16.83 -0.24
CA LYS A 157 -9.28 17.45 -1.41
C LYS A 157 -8.89 18.91 -1.64
N GLU A 158 -8.69 19.65 -0.55
CA GLU A 158 -8.33 21.08 -0.59
C GLU A 158 -6.81 21.32 -0.71
N ILE A 159 -5.99 20.27 -0.57
CA ILE A 159 -4.53 20.41 -0.64
C ILE A 159 -4.08 20.14 -2.08
N LYS A 160 -3.79 21.23 -2.79
CA LYS A 160 -3.34 21.21 -4.19
C LYS A 160 -2.14 20.28 -4.36
N GLY A 161 -2.24 19.35 -5.31
CA GLY A 161 -1.17 18.39 -5.63
C GLY A 161 -1.13 17.15 -4.73
N SER A 162 -1.87 17.11 -3.62
CA SER A 162 -1.91 15.92 -2.74
C SER A 162 -2.65 14.72 -3.37
N ASN A 163 -3.30 14.92 -4.52
CA ASN A 163 -3.88 13.87 -5.34
C ASN A 163 -2.90 13.24 -6.34
N GLN A 164 -1.65 13.72 -6.41
CA GLN A 164 -0.62 13.15 -7.29
C GLN A 164 0.06 11.96 -6.60
N THR A 165 0.06 10.82 -7.27
CA THR A 165 0.70 9.58 -6.80
C THR A 165 1.59 9.00 -7.89
N TRP A 166 2.31 7.93 -7.57
CA TRP A 166 3.14 7.18 -8.51
C TRP A 166 2.75 5.70 -8.50
N LEU A 167 3.10 4.98 -9.55
CA LEU A 167 2.90 3.54 -9.67
C LEU A 167 4.19 2.91 -10.20
N VAL A 168 4.66 1.87 -9.52
CA VAL A 168 5.73 0.99 -9.99
C VAL A 168 5.14 -0.40 -10.17
N ALA A 169 5.44 -1.01 -11.32
CA ALA A 169 5.05 -2.38 -11.65
C ALA A 169 6.26 -3.16 -12.16
N PHE A 170 6.49 -4.37 -11.66
CA PHE A 170 7.52 -5.27 -12.19
C PHE A 170 7.24 -6.73 -11.82
N GLY A 171 7.96 -7.67 -12.45
CA GLY A 171 7.84 -9.10 -12.19
C GLY A 171 7.14 -9.84 -13.32
N LYS A 172 6.44 -10.93 -12.97
CA LYS A 172 5.76 -11.80 -13.95
C LYS A 172 4.80 -10.98 -14.83
N ASP A 173 4.90 -11.19 -16.14
CA ASP A 173 4.01 -10.64 -17.16
C ASP A 173 3.93 -9.09 -17.18
N ILE A 174 4.90 -8.39 -16.58
CA ILE A 174 5.04 -6.94 -16.69
C ILE A 174 6.13 -6.60 -17.71
N GLN A 175 5.78 -5.80 -18.72
CA GLN A 175 6.75 -5.28 -19.69
C GLN A 175 7.70 -4.29 -19.02
N HIS A 176 9.01 -4.50 -19.18
CA HIS A 176 10.04 -3.60 -18.66
C HIS A 176 10.22 -2.37 -19.55
N LEU A 177 9.48 -1.31 -19.26
CA LEU A 177 9.53 -0.04 -20.01
C LEU A 177 10.50 1.00 -19.43
N GLY A 178 11.05 0.74 -18.23
CA GLY A 178 11.85 1.72 -17.50
C GLY A 178 10.99 2.81 -16.86
N GLU A 179 11.62 3.93 -16.49
CA GLU A 179 10.91 5.12 -16.05
C GLU A 179 10.14 5.73 -17.23
N MET A 180 8.85 5.98 -17.02
CA MET A 180 7.97 6.52 -18.05
C MET A 180 7.72 7.99 -17.77
N GLU A 181 8.05 8.83 -18.74
CA GLU A 181 7.75 10.26 -18.74
C GLU A 181 6.84 10.63 -19.91
N GLY A 182 5.90 11.55 -19.66
CA GLY A 182 4.88 11.91 -20.64
C GLY A 182 3.84 10.82 -20.87
N GLY A 183 2.68 11.20 -21.40
CA GLY A 183 1.56 10.28 -21.64
C GLY A 183 0.27 10.75 -20.99
N ARG A 184 -0.75 9.89 -21.07
CA ARG A 184 -2.07 10.17 -20.47
C ARG A 184 -2.01 10.07 -18.95
N THR A 185 -2.83 10.87 -18.27
CA THR A 185 -3.06 10.72 -16.84
C THR A 185 -3.63 9.33 -16.53
N ILE A 186 -3.01 8.64 -15.58
CA ILE A 186 -3.48 7.39 -15.00
C ILE A 186 -4.06 7.70 -13.63
N TYR A 187 -5.18 7.08 -13.29
CA TYR A 187 -5.88 7.28 -12.04
C TYR A 187 -5.75 6.06 -11.14
N THR A 188 -5.62 6.26 -9.82
CA THR A 188 -5.54 5.19 -8.81
C THR A 188 -6.72 4.21 -8.88
N LYS A 189 -7.89 4.66 -9.35
CA LYS A 189 -9.06 3.79 -9.58
C LYS A 189 -8.80 2.64 -10.57
N GLN A 190 -7.75 2.73 -11.39
CA GLN A 190 -7.36 1.69 -12.34
C GLN A 190 -6.52 0.57 -11.71
N VAL A 191 -6.00 0.76 -10.49
CA VAL A 191 -5.15 -0.25 -9.82
C VAL A 191 -5.94 -1.52 -9.51
N ALA A 192 -7.12 -1.40 -8.90
CA ALA A 192 -7.95 -2.55 -8.55
C ALA A 192 -8.38 -3.41 -9.77
N PRO A 193 -8.93 -2.85 -10.87
CA PRO A 193 -9.23 -3.65 -12.06
C PRO A 193 -7.98 -4.20 -12.75
N THR A 194 -6.81 -3.54 -12.64
CA THR A 194 -5.54 -4.09 -13.15
C THR A 194 -5.13 -5.33 -12.37
N ILE A 195 -5.19 -5.29 -11.02
CA ILE A 195 -4.95 -6.47 -10.17
C ILE A 195 -5.92 -7.58 -10.53
N ALA A 196 -7.21 -7.26 -10.68
CA ALA A 196 -8.22 -8.25 -11.02
C ALA A 196 -7.95 -8.93 -12.37
N SER A 197 -7.51 -8.15 -13.37
CA SER A 197 -7.11 -8.67 -14.68
C SER A 197 -5.90 -9.60 -14.60
N ILE A 198 -4.88 -9.26 -13.79
CA ILE A 198 -3.70 -10.13 -13.57
C ILE A 198 -4.13 -11.45 -12.93
N LEU A 199 -5.02 -11.38 -11.94
CA LEU A 199 -5.53 -12.55 -11.22
C LEU A 199 -6.64 -13.30 -11.98
N LYS A 200 -7.12 -12.76 -13.11
CA LYS A 200 -8.27 -13.30 -13.86
C LYS A 200 -9.51 -13.51 -12.99
N VAL A 201 -9.74 -12.62 -12.03
CA VAL A 201 -10.94 -12.65 -11.17
C VAL A 201 -11.99 -11.67 -11.70
N PRO A 202 -13.29 -12.00 -11.62
CA PRO A 202 -14.34 -11.07 -12.06
C PRO A 202 -14.28 -9.75 -11.31
N PHE A 203 -14.32 -8.64 -12.05
CA PHE A 203 -14.36 -7.29 -11.50
C PHE A 203 -15.46 -6.51 -12.20
N THR A 204 -16.49 -6.12 -11.45
CA THR A 204 -17.47 -5.14 -11.91
C THR A 204 -17.05 -3.78 -11.38
N ASN A 205 -16.77 -2.84 -12.29
CA ASN A 205 -16.81 -1.45 -11.90
C ASN A 205 -18.27 -1.14 -11.58
N ASP A 206 -18.60 -0.98 -10.30
CA ASP A 206 -19.85 -0.31 -9.92
C ASP A 206 -19.66 1.19 -10.21
N ASP A 207 -19.52 1.55 -11.50
CA ASP A 207 -19.54 2.92 -11.98
C ASP A 207 -21.03 3.33 -12.11
N ASN A 208 -21.66 3.61 -10.96
CA ASN A 208 -22.83 4.48 -10.85
C ASN A 208 -22.42 5.77 -10.14
#